data_AF-A0A9D9KB02-F1
#
_entry.id   AF-A0A9D9KB02-F1
#
_cell.length_a   1.000
_cell.length_b   1.000
_cell.length_c   1.000
_cell.angle_alpha   90.00
_cell.angle_beta   90.00
_cell.angle_gamma   90.00
#
_symmetry.space_group_name_H-M   'P 1'
#
loop_
_entity.id
_entity.type
_entity.pdbx_description
1 polymer ?
#
loop_
_entity_poly.entity_id
_entity_poly.type
_entity_poly.pdbx_seq_one_letter_code
_entity_poly.pdbx_strand_id
1 'polypeptide(L)'
;MSNADFWTSEPARQAWFSSPSPAASEISHDSSVTTTLDGLRNAIAVLIPLEASLGYLNALREPASLETRVRQIPKPDTSTAQHYIEELDEIDRQVLSGNERSIDLWQQIQTLQNGIRLKQRSVESLFWQLASAGIGDRVGLKHLVDGIRDRSLRQEAQMQWAEIERLSENLPSTALQDKSLDPFGDEGRATIGILLELEQRQRVVERLVLNDRTVPVAITVLSILYALGAVGAIALFLWLGSDRLAVEPLLDRKLSPLGIPWPVLVWSFFGSLAAIVYRFVHCPFRRLGETAKWMWMRPVQGVLLGGASYSIVEAVLSVLVDRIGVASPLPMADEVILVLSFLVGFSDRLAENVFRVMSGASGEGT
;
A
#
# COMPACT_ATOMS: atom_id res chain seq x y z
N MET A 1 10.57 -10.52 -4.77
CA MET A 1 10.93 -10.11 -3.40
C MET A 1 10.20 -8.81 -3.12
N SER A 2 9.39 -8.77 -2.06
CA SER A 2 8.52 -7.62 -1.77
C SER A 2 9.28 -6.57 -0.96
N ASN A 3 9.06 -5.29 -1.23
CA ASN A 3 9.71 -4.18 -0.52
C ASN A 3 9.31 -4.07 0.96
N ALA A 4 8.39 -4.91 1.45
CA ALA A 4 8.03 -4.97 2.87
C ALA A 4 9.11 -5.67 3.71
N ASP A 5 9.89 -6.58 3.12
CA ASP A 5 10.84 -7.43 3.86
C ASP A 5 12.16 -6.72 4.20
N PHE A 6 12.46 -5.57 3.57
CA PHE A 6 13.69 -4.83 3.85
C PHE A 6 13.64 -4.09 5.20
N TRP A 7 12.45 -3.72 5.67
CA TRP A 7 12.27 -2.83 6.84
C TRP A 7 11.87 -3.54 8.13
N THR A 8 11.57 -4.84 8.09
CA THR A 8 11.25 -5.65 9.29
C THR A 8 12.49 -6.26 9.95
N SER A 9 13.70 -5.98 9.44
CA SER A 9 14.92 -6.41 10.12
C SER A 9 15.26 -5.47 11.29
N GLU A 10 14.84 -5.91 12.47
CA GLU A 10 15.10 -5.32 13.79
C GLU A 10 16.58 -5.01 14.15
N PRO A 11 17.63 -5.67 13.62
CA PRO A 11 19.00 -5.36 14.04
C PRO A 11 19.54 -4.00 13.53
N ALA A 12 18.87 -3.34 12.58
CA ALA A 12 19.30 -2.02 12.12
C ALA A 12 18.95 -0.87 13.09
N ARG A 13 18.06 -1.10 14.07
CA ARG A 13 17.60 -0.05 15.01
C ARG A 13 18.52 0.15 16.23
N GLN A 14 19.37 -0.81 16.56
CA GLN A 14 20.11 -0.79 17.84
C GLN A 14 21.59 -0.39 17.76
N ALA A 15 22.20 -0.34 16.57
CA ALA A 15 23.63 -0.03 16.45
C ALA A 15 23.98 1.47 16.52
N TRP A 16 22.99 2.38 16.57
CA TRP A 16 23.20 3.83 16.39
C TRP A 16 23.45 4.60 17.71
N PHE A 17 23.32 3.95 18.89
CA PHE A 17 23.28 4.65 20.19
C PHE A 17 24.31 4.20 21.23
N SER A 18 25.26 3.34 20.90
CA SER A 18 26.33 2.96 21.85
C SER A 18 27.55 3.86 21.68
N SER A 19 27.69 4.87 22.55
CA SER A 19 28.92 5.65 22.72
C SER A 19 29.86 4.99 23.75
N PRO A 20 31.18 4.93 23.51
CA PRO A 20 32.15 4.53 24.52
C PRO A 20 32.45 5.66 25.52
N SER A 21 32.58 5.30 26.79
CA SER A 21 32.94 6.21 27.90
C SER A 21 34.44 6.55 27.86
N PRO A 22 34.86 7.82 28.05
CA PRO A 22 36.27 8.16 28.11
C PRO A 22 36.84 7.98 29.52
N ALA A 23 37.98 7.30 29.63
CA ALA A 23 38.80 7.21 30.84
C ALA A 23 39.98 8.20 30.74
N ALA A 24 40.42 8.70 31.90
CA ALA A 24 41.28 9.87 32.04
C ALA A 24 42.80 9.60 31.87
N SER A 25 43.40 10.41 30.99
CA SER A 25 44.63 11.23 31.07
C SER A 25 45.96 10.73 31.68
N GLU A 26 47.05 10.88 30.90
CA GLU A 26 48.35 11.47 31.31
C GLU A 26 48.98 12.25 30.12
N ILE A 27 49.64 13.39 30.38
CA ILE A 27 49.94 14.48 29.42
C ILE A 27 51.41 14.46 28.95
N SER A 28 51.63 14.40 27.64
CA SER A 28 52.86 14.73 26.90
C SER A 28 52.55 15.69 25.73
N HIS A 29 53.49 16.48 25.22
CA HIS A 29 53.19 17.47 24.16
C HIS A 29 52.62 16.86 22.86
N ASP A 30 52.93 15.58 22.58
CA ASP A 30 52.30 14.78 21.51
C ASP A 30 50.81 14.46 21.76
N SER A 31 50.38 14.43 23.03
CA SER A 31 48.98 14.16 23.39
C SER A 31 48.01 15.28 22.97
N SER A 32 48.51 16.50 22.71
CA SER A 32 47.65 17.62 22.34
C SER A 32 47.12 17.53 20.91
N VAL A 33 47.94 17.03 19.97
CA VAL A 33 47.54 16.89 18.56
C VAL A 33 46.58 15.71 18.40
N THR A 34 46.90 14.57 19.01
CA THR A 34 46.05 13.37 18.95
C THR A 34 44.67 13.62 19.57
N THR A 35 44.61 14.27 20.74
CA THR A 35 43.31 14.63 21.36
C THR A 35 42.50 15.60 20.50
N THR A 36 43.14 16.55 19.80
CA THR A 36 42.42 17.41 18.84
C THR A 36 41.90 16.65 17.63
N LEU A 37 42.70 15.72 17.07
CA LEU A 37 42.28 14.89 15.94
C LEU A 37 41.11 13.98 16.32
N ASP A 38 41.15 13.35 17.50
CA ASP A 38 40.03 12.55 18.02
C ASP A 38 38.76 13.38 18.19
N GLY A 39 38.89 14.61 18.70
CA GLY A 39 37.78 15.56 18.81
C GLY A 39 37.16 15.90 17.46
N LEU A 40 37.99 16.17 16.44
CA LEU A 40 37.54 16.45 15.08
C LEU A 40 36.89 15.21 14.43
N ARG A 41 37.46 14.02 14.65
CA ARG A 41 36.90 12.75 14.16
C ARG A 41 35.52 12.47 14.75
N ASN A 42 35.36 12.68 16.05
CA ASN A 42 34.06 12.56 16.72
C ASN A 42 33.04 13.58 16.17
N ALA A 43 33.47 14.82 15.92
CA ALA A 43 32.60 15.84 15.31
C ALA A 43 32.14 15.44 13.89
N ILE A 44 33.05 14.93 13.05
CA ILE A 44 32.72 14.46 11.70
C ILE A 44 31.81 13.23 11.74
N ALA A 45 32.06 12.29 12.65
CA ALA A 45 31.24 11.08 12.81
C ALA A 45 29.78 11.40 13.12
N VAL A 46 29.52 12.52 13.81
CA VAL A 46 28.16 13.04 14.05
C VAL A 46 27.63 13.82 12.84
N LEU A 47 28.48 14.61 12.19
CA LEU A 47 28.10 15.50 11.09
C LEU A 47 27.62 14.74 9.84
N ILE A 48 28.28 13.64 9.48
CA ILE A 48 27.96 12.85 8.27
C ILE A 48 26.52 12.31 8.28
N PRO A 49 26.09 11.53 9.28
CA PRO A 49 24.73 10.99 9.29
C PRO A 49 23.69 12.11 9.39
N LEU A 50 24.00 13.19 10.12
CA LEU A 50 23.12 14.34 10.25
C LEU A 50 22.91 15.06 8.91
N GLU A 51 23.99 15.33 8.18
CA GLU A 51 23.92 15.89 6.84
C GLU A 51 23.15 14.98 5.88
N ALA A 52 23.41 13.68 5.90
CA ALA A 52 22.71 12.72 5.05
C ALA A 52 21.21 12.70 5.33
N SER A 53 20.81 12.67 6.61
CA SER A 53 19.42 12.72 7.04
C SER A 53 18.73 14.01 6.63
N LEU A 54 19.39 15.15 6.80
CA LEU A 54 18.83 16.45 6.42
C LEU A 54 18.80 16.67 4.91
N GLY A 55 19.80 16.18 4.17
CA GLY A 55 19.80 16.19 2.71
C GLY A 55 18.67 15.32 2.16
N TYR A 56 18.45 14.15 2.75
CA TYR A 56 17.31 13.30 2.42
C TYR A 56 15.98 13.99 2.75
N LEU A 57 15.85 14.60 3.94
CA LEU A 57 14.67 15.37 4.33
C LEU A 57 14.38 16.54 3.36
N ASN A 58 15.42 17.26 2.94
CA ASN A 58 15.30 18.35 1.98
C ASN A 58 14.78 17.82 0.63
N ALA A 59 15.38 16.74 0.13
CA ALA A 59 14.95 16.10 -1.11
C ALA A 59 13.54 15.49 -1.00
N LEU A 60 13.09 15.14 0.22
CA LEU A 60 11.70 14.74 0.45
C LEU A 60 10.71 15.89 0.18
N ARG A 61 11.13 17.12 0.46
CA ARG A 61 10.28 18.32 0.48
C ARG A 61 10.29 19.18 -0.77
N GLU A 62 11.27 19.01 -1.66
CA GLU A 62 11.37 19.83 -2.85
C GLU A 62 10.00 19.98 -3.55
N PRO A 63 9.65 21.20 -3.98
CA PRO A 63 8.36 21.50 -4.60
C PRO A 63 8.30 20.83 -5.98
N ALA A 64 7.88 19.58 -5.98
CA ALA A 64 7.62 18.79 -7.16
C ALA A 64 6.10 18.58 -7.29
N SER A 65 5.62 18.43 -8.53
CA SER A 65 4.27 17.93 -8.71
C SER A 65 4.14 16.58 -8.00
N LEU A 66 2.95 16.31 -7.50
CA LEU A 66 2.65 15.14 -6.68
C LEU A 66 3.08 13.83 -7.42
N GLU A 67 2.92 13.80 -8.75
CA GLU A 67 3.40 12.71 -9.61
C GLU A 67 4.92 12.58 -9.67
N THR A 68 5.64 13.70 -9.82
CA THR A 68 7.10 13.72 -9.85
C THR A 68 7.69 13.31 -8.50
N ARG A 69 7.09 13.79 -7.40
CA ARG A 69 7.51 13.47 -6.03
C ARG A 69 7.39 11.98 -5.70
N VAL A 70 6.34 11.32 -6.21
CA VAL A 70 6.15 9.87 -6.01
C VAL A 70 7.13 9.02 -6.81
N ARG A 71 7.60 9.51 -7.98
CA ARG A 71 8.53 8.79 -8.86
C ARG A 71 10.00 8.97 -8.49
N GLN A 72 10.36 10.10 -7.88
CA GLN A 72 11.73 10.37 -7.48
C GLN A 72 12.02 9.76 -6.10
N ILE A 73 12.89 8.75 -6.07
CA ILE A 73 13.54 8.29 -4.85
C ILE A 73 14.82 9.09 -4.72
N PRO A 74 14.89 10.06 -3.80
CA PRO A 74 16.10 10.84 -3.63
C PRO A 74 17.22 9.94 -3.13
N LYS A 75 18.39 10.01 -3.78
CA LYS A 75 19.62 9.42 -3.27
C LYS A 75 20.28 10.44 -2.35
N PRO A 76 20.66 10.06 -1.12
CA PRO A 76 21.37 10.97 -0.24
C PRO A 76 22.76 11.27 -0.83
N ASP A 77 23.09 12.54 -1.01
CA ASP A 77 24.44 12.97 -1.37
C ASP A 77 25.29 13.04 -0.08
N THR A 78 26.14 12.03 0.14
CA THR A 78 27.04 11.95 1.30
C THR A 78 28.45 12.47 1.01
N SER A 79 28.69 12.94 -0.22
CA SER A 79 30.04 13.14 -0.76
C SER A 79 30.84 14.25 -0.04
N THR A 80 30.19 15.30 0.46
CA THR A 80 30.94 16.47 0.94
C THR A 80 31.53 16.31 2.35
N ALA A 81 30.85 15.63 3.29
CA ALA A 81 31.43 15.37 4.61
C ALA A 81 32.38 14.17 4.65
N GLN A 82 32.27 13.24 3.69
CA GLN A 82 33.24 12.15 3.52
C GLN A 82 34.65 12.66 3.20
N HIS A 83 34.74 13.75 2.42
CA HIS A 83 36.01 14.41 2.11
C HIS A 83 36.80 14.82 3.38
N TYR A 84 36.11 15.24 4.45
CA TYR A 84 36.80 15.61 5.69
C TYR A 84 37.39 14.41 6.44
N ILE A 85 36.82 13.21 6.30
CA ILE A 85 37.45 12.00 6.86
C ILE A 85 38.73 11.69 6.09
N GLU A 86 38.68 11.77 4.77
CA GLU A 86 39.85 11.51 3.92
C GLU A 86 40.99 12.49 4.22
N GLU A 87 40.68 13.78 4.40
CA GLU A 87 41.65 14.79 4.84
C GLU A 87 42.21 14.50 6.25
N LEU A 88 41.38 14.03 7.17
CA LEU A 88 41.80 13.72 8.55
C LEU A 88 42.70 12.48 8.60
N ASP A 89 42.35 11.44 7.83
CA ASP A 89 43.16 10.23 7.69
C ASP A 89 44.52 10.55 7.03
N GLU A 90 44.57 11.51 6.09
CA GLU A 90 45.82 11.94 5.47
C GLU A 90 46.71 12.73 6.45
N ILE A 91 46.12 13.61 7.28
CA ILE A 91 46.85 14.31 8.35
C ILE A 91 47.40 13.30 9.37
N ASP A 92 46.61 12.30 9.76
CA ASP A 92 47.02 11.25 10.70
C ASP A 92 48.21 10.44 10.15
N ARG A 93 48.20 10.10 8.85
CA ARG A 93 49.35 9.48 8.17
C ARG A 93 50.58 10.36 8.20
N GLN A 94 50.44 11.67 7.97
CA GLN A 94 51.56 12.60 7.98
C GLN A 94 52.18 12.72 9.38
N VAL A 95 51.36 12.74 10.43
CA VAL A 95 51.81 12.73 11.84
C VAL A 95 52.59 11.44 12.14
N LEU A 96 52.06 10.26 11.75
CA LEU A 96 52.72 8.97 11.95
C LEU A 96 54.03 8.81 11.18
N SER A 97 54.15 9.48 10.02
CA SER A 97 55.35 9.42 9.18
C SER A 97 56.54 10.23 9.72
N GLY A 98 56.35 11.00 10.81
CA GLY A 98 57.42 11.78 11.45
C GLY A 98 57.94 12.94 10.59
N ASN A 99 57.15 13.43 9.63
CA ASN A 99 57.58 14.51 8.73
C ASN A 99 57.45 15.88 9.47
N GLU A 100 58.56 16.34 10.06
CA GLU A 100 58.69 17.44 11.04
C GLU A 100 58.42 18.87 10.51
N ARG A 101 57.35 19.11 9.74
CA ARG A 101 56.85 20.48 9.52
C ARG A 101 55.64 20.74 10.40
N SER A 102 55.90 20.83 11.70
CA SER A 102 54.87 21.10 12.73
C SER A 102 54.03 22.35 12.43
N ILE A 103 54.62 23.39 11.84
CA ILE A 103 53.92 24.62 11.45
C ILE A 103 52.88 24.36 10.33
N ASP A 104 53.26 23.59 9.31
CA ASP A 104 52.37 23.27 8.19
C ASP A 104 51.20 22.37 8.65
N LEU A 105 51.47 21.42 9.55
CA LEU A 105 50.44 20.54 10.14
C LEU A 105 49.43 21.31 10.99
N TRP A 106 49.90 22.23 11.85
CA TRP A 106 49.00 23.07 12.63
C TRP A 106 48.11 23.95 11.73
N GLN A 107 48.65 24.46 10.63
CA GLN A 107 47.87 25.23 9.66
C GLN A 107 46.81 24.35 8.96
N GLN A 108 47.13 23.11 8.62
CA GLN A 108 46.17 22.15 8.06
C GLN A 108 45.06 21.81 9.06
N ILE A 109 45.41 21.51 10.31
CA ILE A 109 44.44 21.22 11.38
C ILE A 109 43.51 22.41 11.61
N GLN A 110 44.03 23.65 11.66
CA GLN A 110 43.18 24.83 11.79
C GLN A 110 42.27 25.04 10.59
N THR A 111 42.76 24.78 9.37
CA THR A 111 41.96 24.88 8.15
C THR A 111 40.81 23.86 8.17
N LEU A 112 41.10 22.61 8.55
CA LEU A 112 40.12 21.56 8.71
C LEU A 112 39.09 21.89 9.81
N GLN A 113 39.54 22.36 10.96
CA GLN A 113 38.66 22.80 12.05
C GLN A 113 37.72 23.94 11.62
N ASN A 114 38.24 24.90 10.86
CA ASN A 114 37.42 25.99 10.30
C ASN A 114 36.41 25.46 9.27
N GLY A 115 36.82 24.51 8.42
CA GLY A 115 35.94 23.83 7.46
C GLY A 115 34.79 23.09 8.16
N ILE A 116 35.10 22.28 9.17
CA ILE A 116 34.10 21.56 9.97
C ILE A 116 33.14 22.53 10.67
N ARG A 117 33.64 23.61 11.29
CA ARG A 117 32.79 24.63 11.92
C ARG A 117 31.86 25.32 10.92
N LEU A 118 32.36 25.64 9.73
CA LEU A 118 31.56 26.23 8.67
C LEU A 118 30.48 25.26 8.19
N LYS A 119 30.82 23.98 8.06
CA LYS A 119 29.88 22.93 7.70
C LYS A 119 28.82 22.69 8.79
N GLN A 120 29.21 22.68 10.06
CA GLN A 120 28.28 22.60 11.20
C GLN A 120 27.24 23.73 11.15
N ARG A 121 27.68 24.98 10.93
CA ARG A 121 26.75 26.12 10.76
C ARG A 121 25.83 25.96 9.56
N SER A 122 26.33 25.43 8.45
CA SER A 122 25.52 25.15 7.26
C SER A 122 24.44 24.09 7.56
N VAL A 123 24.81 23.02 8.25
CA VAL A 123 23.92 21.93 8.66
C VAL A 123 22.87 22.43 9.65
N GLU A 124 23.28 23.23 10.63
CA GLU A 124 22.38 23.87 11.60
C GLU A 124 21.39 24.82 10.91
N SER A 125 21.86 25.67 9.99
CA SER A 125 20.99 26.54 9.20
C SER A 125 19.94 25.74 8.42
N LEU A 126 20.37 24.64 7.79
CA LEU A 126 19.48 23.79 7.01
C LEU A 126 18.50 23.02 7.91
N PHE A 127 18.94 22.57 9.09
CA PHE A 127 18.06 22.01 10.11
C PHE A 127 16.94 22.99 10.48
N TRP A 128 17.25 24.24 10.81
CA TRP A 128 16.23 25.22 11.20
C TRP A 128 15.27 25.59 10.05
N GLN A 129 15.79 25.66 8.83
CA GLN A 129 14.97 25.86 7.63
C GLN A 129 13.97 24.71 7.44
N LEU A 130 14.39 23.47 7.65
CA LEU A 130 13.51 22.30 7.54
C LEU A 130 12.62 22.14 8.76
N ALA A 131 13.09 22.37 9.97
CA ALA A 131 12.27 22.23 11.17
C ALA A 131 11.07 23.18 11.15
N SER A 132 11.29 24.46 10.81
CA SER A 132 10.22 25.46 10.72
C SER A 132 9.13 25.09 9.71
N ALA A 133 9.50 24.58 8.54
CA ALA A 133 8.54 24.11 7.55
C ALA A 133 7.82 22.80 7.97
N GLY A 134 8.39 22.01 8.88
CA GLY A 134 7.78 20.76 9.37
C GLY A 134 6.65 20.95 10.36
N ILE A 135 6.65 22.08 11.06
CA ILE A 135 5.64 22.51 12.03
C ILE A 135 4.42 23.12 11.31
N GLY A 136 4.53 23.40 10.02
CA GLY A 136 3.45 23.97 9.22
C GLY A 136 2.18 23.12 9.23
N ASP A 137 1.04 23.80 9.12
CA ASP A 137 -0.27 23.17 9.16
C ASP A 137 -0.47 22.17 8.00
N ARG A 138 -0.82 20.93 8.35
CA ARG A 138 -1.07 19.83 7.42
C ARG A 138 -2.57 19.65 7.10
N VAL A 139 -3.42 20.62 7.47
CA VAL A 139 -4.87 20.61 7.19
C VAL A 139 -5.21 20.28 5.73
N GLY A 140 -4.38 20.71 4.77
CA GLY A 140 -4.56 20.38 3.36
C GLY A 140 -4.53 18.88 3.08
N LEU A 141 -3.69 18.11 3.78
CA LEU A 141 -3.55 16.67 3.58
C LEU A 141 -4.79 15.92 4.09
N LYS A 142 -5.37 16.33 5.22
CA LYS A 142 -6.61 15.74 5.75
C LYS A 142 -7.76 15.86 4.75
N HIS A 143 -7.94 17.04 4.16
CA HIS A 143 -8.95 17.24 3.11
C HIS A 143 -8.70 16.34 1.88
N LEU A 144 -7.43 16.07 1.52
CA LEU A 144 -7.11 15.13 0.45
C LEU A 144 -7.48 13.69 0.83
N VAL A 145 -7.23 13.27 2.07
CA VAL A 145 -7.59 11.95 2.59
C VAL A 145 -9.10 11.75 2.57
N ASP A 146 -9.86 12.73 3.04
CA ASP A 146 -11.34 12.68 3.04
C ASP A 146 -11.91 12.65 1.61
N GLY A 147 -11.20 13.24 0.66
CA GLY A 147 -11.54 13.22 -0.76
C GLY A 147 -11.30 11.87 -1.48
N ILE A 148 -10.57 10.93 -0.88
CA ILE A 148 -10.31 9.60 -1.48
C ILE A 148 -11.64 8.85 -1.60
N ARG A 149 -12.02 8.40 -2.79
CA ARG A 149 -13.31 7.73 -3.03
C ARG A 149 -13.33 6.27 -2.57
N ASP A 150 -12.21 5.57 -2.74
CA ASP A 150 -12.07 4.16 -2.39
C ASP A 150 -11.99 3.96 -0.87
N ARG A 151 -12.89 3.14 -0.32
CA ARG A 151 -12.93 2.87 1.13
C ARG A 151 -11.63 2.24 1.65
N SER A 152 -11.02 1.34 0.88
CA SER A 152 -9.80 0.65 1.30
C SER A 152 -8.60 1.60 1.38
N LEU A 153 -8.39 2.40 0.32
CA LEU A 153 -7.34 3.41 0.32
C LEU A 153 -7.61 4.54 1.32
N ARG A 154 -8.87 4.91 1.52
CA ARG A 154 -9.25 5.91 2.52
C ARG A 154 -8.91 5.41 3.92
N GLN A 155 -9.23 4.17 4.26
CA GLN A 155 -8.87 3.58 5.55
C GLN A 155 -7.35 3.54 5.75
N GLU A 156 -6.59 3.12 4.74
CA GLU A 156 -5.13 3.12 4.81
C GLU A 156 -4.57 4.54 4.98
N ALA A 157 -5.06 5.50 4.20
CA ALA A 157 -4.66 6.90 4.30
C ALA A 157 -5.04 7.51 5.65
N GLN A 158 -6.19 7.15 6.23
CA GLN A 158 -6.61 7.56 7.57
C GLN A 158 -5.69 7.00 8.66
N MET A 159 -5.26 5.73 8.55
CA MET A 159 -4.27 5.15 9.47
C MET A 159 -2.93 5.90 9.40
N GLN A 160 -2.45 6.19 8.19
CA GLN A 160 -1.21 6.96 8.01
C GLN A 160 -1.35 8.40 8.52
N TRP A 161 -2.51 9.03 8.31
CA TRP A 161 -2.81 10.36 8.82
C TRP A 161 -2.82 10.40 10.36
N ALA A 162 -3.50 9.46 11.02
CA ALA A 162 -3.55 9.39 12.48
C ALA A 162 -2.13 9.25 13.08
N GLU A 163 -1.27 8.51 12.40
CA GLU A 163 0.13 8.35 12.82
C GLU A 163 0.96 9.61 12.58
N ILE A 164 0.70 10.35 11.50
CA ILE A 164 1.28 11.69 11.28
C ILE A 164 0.86 12.65 12.41
N GLU A 165 -0.42 12.62 12.81
CA GLU A 165 -0.95 13.44 13.90
C GLU A 165 -0.25 13.10 15.22
N ARG A 166 -0.14 11.81 15.56
CA ARG A 166 0.61 11.31 16.73
C ARG A 166 2.08 11.74 16.74
N LEU A 167 2.76 11.62 15.61
CA LEU A 167 4.17 12.04 15.49
C LEU A 167 4.32 13.56 15.59
N SER A 168 3.36 14.32 15.08
CA SER A 168 3.37 15.78 15.18
C SER A 168 3.17 16.29 16.60
N GLU A 169 2.37 15.59 17.41
CA GLU A 169 2.20 15.89 18.85
C GLU A 169 3.48 15.64 19.65
N ASN A 170 4.29 14.66 19.23
CA ASN A 170 5.57 14.33 19.87
C ASN A 170 6.71 15.27 19.46
N LEU A 171 6.51 16.16 18.49
CA LEU A 171 7.54 17.14 18.14
C LEU A 171 7.69 18.16 19.28
N PRO A 172 8.93 18.51 19.68
CA PRO A 172 9.18 19.53 20.70
C PRO A 172 8.92 20.94 20.14
N SER A 173 7.65 21.25 19.88
CA SER A 173 7.20 22.45 19.19
C SER A 173 7.66 23.75 19.85
N THR A 174 7.70 23.79 21.19
CA THR A 174 8.23 24.93 21.96
C THR A 174 9.73 25.12 21.73
N ALA A 175 10.53 24.06 21.89
CA ALA A 175 11.97 24.11 21.67
C ALA A 175 12.35 24.47 20.22
N LEU A 176 11.53 24.04 19.26
CA LEU A 176 11.70 24.38 17.85
C LEU A 176 11.34 25.84 17.54
N GLN A 177 10.30 26.39 18.18
CA GLN A 177 9.93 27.80 18.04
C GLN A 177 10.98 28.72 18.68
N ASP A 178 11.47 28.36 19.85
CA ASP A 178 12.45 29.14 20.61
C ASP A 178 13.90 28.95 20.11
N LYS A 179 14.10 28.05 19.13
CA LYS A 179 15.40 27.64 18.59
C LYS A 179 16.41 27.20 19.67
N SER A 180 15.93 26.57 20.74
CA SER A 180 16.76 26.16 21.89
C SER A 180 17.36 24.77 21.74
N LEU A 181 16.96 24.03 20.70
CA LEU A 181 17.38 22.65 20.47
C LEU A 181 18.77 22.60 19.82
N ASP A 182 19.70 21.83 20.38
CA ASP A 182 20.97 21.54 19.70
C ASP A 182 20.75 20.45 18.63
N PRO A 183 20.92 20.74 17.33
CA PRO A 183 20.73 19.74 16.26
C PRO A 183 21.76 18.61 16.32
N PHE A 184 22.91 18.80 16.96
CA PHE A 184 23.95 17.78 17.09
C PHE A 184 23.75 16.89 18.32
N GLY A 185 22.96 17.33 19.30
CA GLY A 185 22.59 16.58 20.48
C GLY A 185 21.56 15.48 20.20
N ASP A 186 21.31 14.63 21.19
CA ASP A 186 20.41 13.47 21.05
C ASP A 186 18.96 13.90 20.76
N GLU A 187 18.50 14.98 21.38
CA GLU A 187 17.16 15.55 21.14
C GLU A 187 17.02 16.11 19.71
N GLY A 188 18.07 16.76 19.20
CA GLY A 188 18.18 17.21 17.80
C GLY A 188 18.02 16.07 16.81
N ARG A 189 18.79 15.00 17.02
CA ARG A 189 18.74 13.80 16.18
C ARG A 189 17.39 13.09 16.25
N ALA A 190 16.82 12.96 17.45
CA ALA A 190 15.48 12.41 17.63
C ALA A 190 14.43 13.23 16.86
N THR A 191 14.52 14.56 16.93
CA THR A 191 13.63 15.47 16.21
C THR A 191 13.75 15.31 14.70
N ILE A 192 14.97 15.17 14.17
CA ILE A 192 15.18 14.90 12.73
C ILE A 192 14.59 13.55 12.34
N GLY A 193 14.71 12.53 13.17
CA GLY A 193 14.07 11.23 12.98
C GLY A 193 12.55 11.34 12.85
N ILE A 194 11.91 12.10 13.75
CA ILE A 194 10.47 12.36 13.70
C ILE A 194 10.10 13.12 12.43
N LEU A 195 10.84 14.17 12.07
CA LEU A 195 10.60 14.95 10.85
C LEU A 195 10.71 14.07 9.58
N LEU A 196 11.69 13.18 9.53
CA LEU A 196 11.85 12.24 8.43
C LEU A 196 10.67 11.27 8.31
N GLU A 197 10.26 10.68 9.42
CA GLU A 197 9.12 9.75 9.43
C GLU A 197 7.82 10.46 9.01
N LEU A 198 7.62 11.70 9.48
CA LEU A 198 6.49 12.54 9.09
C LEU A 198 6.43 12.81 7.58
N GLU A 199 7.55 13.13 6.94
CA GLU A 199 7.60 13.36 5.49
C GLU A 199 7.41 12.07 4.69
N GLN A 200 8.00 10.95 5.15
CA GLN A 200 7.83 9.66 4.50
C GLN A 200 6.37 9.21 4.52
N ARG A 201 5.69 9.31 5.67
CA ARG A 201 4.27 8.97 5.79
C ARG A 201 3.38 9.90 4.97
N GLN A 202 3.69 11.20 4.93
CA GLN A 202 3.00 12.13 4.05
C GLN A 202 3.08 11.69 2.58
N ARG A 203 4.25 11.25 2.10
CA ARG A 203 4.39 10.73 0.73
C ARG A 203 3.58 9.47 0.47
N VAL A 204 3.41 8.60 1.47
CA VAL A 204 2.53 7.43 1.35
C VAL A 204 1.09 7.88 1.14
N VAL A 205 0.60 8.84 1.94
CA VAL A 205 -0.74 9.41 1.77
C VAL A 205 -0.91 10.06 0.41
N GLU A 206 0.05 10.87 -0.01
CA GLU A 206 0.09 11.50 -1.34
C GLU A 206 0.01 10.47 -2.47
N ARG A 207 0.75 9.35 -2.36
CA ARG A 207 0.68 8.24 -3.31
C ARG A 207 -0.69 7.56 -3.33
N LEU A 208 -1.31 7.35 -2.17
CA LEU A 208 -2.66 6.77 -2.09
C LEU A 208 -3.70 7.69 -2.77
N VAL A 209 -3.57 9.01 -2.57
CA VAL A 209 -4.41 10.02 -3.25
C VAL A 209 -4.20 10.01 -4.76
N LEU A 210 -2.95 9.92 -5.25
CA LEU A 210 -2.70 9.79 -6.69
C LEU A 210 -3.29 8.53 -7.26
N ASN A 211 -3.08 7.41 -6.57
CA ASN A 211 -3.66 6.15 -7.00
C ASN A 211 -5.16 6.35 -7.18
N ASP A 212 -5.85 7.04 -6.25
CA ASP A 212 -7.30 7.33 -6.33
C ASP A 212 -7.69 8.19 -7.53
N ARG A 213 -6.90 9.20 -7.83
CA ARG A 213 -7.15 10.08 -8.99
C ARG A 213 -6.82 9.44 -10.33
N THR A 214 -5.85 8.53 -10.35
CA THR A 214 -5.37 7.84 -11.55
C THR A 214 -6.16 6.57 -11.89
N VAL A 215 -7.32 6.34 -11.24
CA VAL A 215 -8.26 5.32 -11.71
C VAL A 215 -8.52 5.59 -13.19
N PRO A 216 -8.09 4.69 -14.10
CA PRO A 216 -8.15 4.99 -15.51
C PRO A 216 -9.61 5.15 -15.90
N VAL A 217 -9.94 6.29 -16.51
CA VAL A 217 -11.24 6.52 -17.14
C VAL A 217 -11.57 5.36 -18.09
N ALA A 218 -10.55 4.75 -18.69
CA ALA A 218 -10.67 3.52 -19.48
C ALA A 218 -11.31 2.35 -18.72
N ILE A 219 -11.04 2.17 -17.42
CA ILE A 219 -11.69 1.10 -16.64
C ILE A 219 -13.17 1.39 -16.53
N THR A 220 -13.55 2.61 -16.11
CA THR A 220 -14.96 3.01 -15.99
C THR A 220 -15.71 2.92 -17.31
N VAL A 221 -15.08 3.31 -18.43
CA VAL A 221 -15.67 3.23 -19.77
C VAL A 221 -15.83 1.77 -20.21
N LEU A 222 -14.78 0.94 -20.08
CA LEU A 222 -14.81 -0.47 -20.45
C LEU A 222 -15.91 -1.21 -19.69
N SER A 223 -16.08 -0.90 -18.41
CA SER A 223 -17.08 -1.54 -17.57
C SER A 223 -18.50 -1.04 -17.83
N ILE A 224 -18.69 0.24 -18.17
CA ILE A 224 -19.99 0.74 -18.65
C ILE A 224 -20.35 0.04 -19.96
N LEU A 225 -19.40 -0.07 -20.89
CA LEU A 225 -19.58 -0.75 -22.17
C LEU A 225 -19.96 -2.22 -21.97
N TYR A 226 -19.29 -2.90 -21.03
CA TYR A 226 -19.62 -4.29 -20.66
C TYR A 226 -21.03 -4.40 -20.07
N ALA A 227 -21.42 -3.51 -19.15
CA ALA A 227 -22.75 -3.53 -18.55
C ALA A 227 -23.85 -3.29 -19.60
N LEU A 228 -23.64 -2.34 -20.52
CA LEU A 228 -24.53 -2.12 -21.66
C LEU A 228 -24.59 -3.32 -22.59
N GLY A 229 -23.44 -3.96 -22.87
CA GLY A 229 -23.38 -5.20 -23.66
C GLY A 229 -24.14 -6.35 -23.00
N ALA A 230 -24.00 -6.53 -21.69
CA ALA A 230 -24.73 -7.54 -20.94
C ALA A 230 -26.24 -7.29 -20.95
N VAL A 231 -26.68 -6.07 -20.66
CA VAL A 231 -28.11 -5.70 -20.72
C VAL A 231 -28.66 -5.84 -22.14
N GLY A 232 -27.89 -5.42 -23.14
CA GLY A 232 -28.25 -5.58 -24.56
C GLY A 232 -28.38 -7.04 -24.96
N ALA A 233 -27.48 -7.92 -24.50
CA ALA A 233 -27.57 -9.35 -24.73
C ALA A 233 -28.82 -9.96 -24.07
N ILE A 234 -29.16 -9.56 -22.84
CA ILE A 234 -30.39 -9.98 -22.14
C ILE A 234 -31.63 -9.54 -22.94
N ALA A 235 -31.69 -8.26 -23.33
CA ALA A 235 -32.83 -7.71 -24.06
C ALA A 235 -33.00 -8.35 -25.45
N LEU A 236 -31.90 -8.53 -26.19
CA LEU A 236 -31.89 -9.19 -27.49
C LEU A 236 -32.36 -10.65 -27.37
N PHE A 237 -31.91 -11.34 -26.33
CA PHE A 237 -32.33 -12.71 -26.07
C PHE A 237 -33.82 -12.81 -25.73
N LEU A 238 -34.35 -11.92 -24.89
CA LEU A 238 -35.78 -11.86 -24.60
C LEU A 238 -36.61 -11.54 -25.85
N TRP A 239 -36.10 -10.67 -26.72
CA TRP A 239 -36.75 -10.33 -27.99
C TRP A 239 -36.78 -11.50 -28.97
N LEU A 240 -35.63 -12.18 -29.20
CA LEU A 240 -35.54 -13.35 -30.07
C LEU A 240 -36.26 -14.59 -29.49
N GLY A 241 -36.33 -14.67 -28.16
CA GLY A 241 -36.93 -15.78 -27.43
C GLY A 241 -38.42 -15.61 -27.17
N SER A 242 -38.99 -14.41 -27.32
CA SER A 242 -40.39 -14.06 -27.03
C SER A 242 -41.39 -15.12 -27.55
N ASP A 243 -41.27 -15.49 -28.82
CA ASP A 243 -42.21 -16.41 -29.47
C ASP A 243 -41.97 -17.88 -29.11
N ARG A 244 -40.80 -18.21 -28.54
CA ARG A 244 -40.44 -19.56 -28.08
C ARG A 244 -40.52 -19.72 -26.57
N LEU A 245 -40.56 -18.64 -25.79
CA LEU A 245 -40.64 -18.69 -24.32
C LEU A 245 -42.09 -18.85 -23.84
N ALA A 246 -43.06 -18.58 -24.71
CA ALA A 246 -44.47 -18.82 -24.45
C ALA A 246 -44.79 -20.33 -24.53
N VAL A 247 -44.92 -20.94 -23.36
CA VAL A 247 -45.79 -22.12 -23.10
C VAL A 247 -45.30 -23.48 -23.63
N GLU A 248 -44.09 -23.91 -23.27
CA GLU A 248 -43.75 -25.34 -23.23
C GLU A 248 -43.20 -25.70 -21.84
N PRO A 249 -43.68 -26.79 -21.21
CA PRO A 249 -43.25 -27.20 -19.87
C PRO A 249 -41.75 -27.49 -19.82
N LEU A 250 -41.10 -27.22 -18.68
CA LEU A 250 -39.64 -27.36 -18.50
C LEU A 250 -39.11 -28.76 -18.87
N LEU A 251 -39.97 -29.77 -18.80
CA LEU A 251 -39.69 -31.18 -19.09
C LEU A 251 -39.36 -31.46 -20.56
N ASP A 252 -39.94 -30.74 -21.52
CA ASP A 252 -39.73 -30.99 -22.96
C ASP A 252 -38.45 -30.33 -23.50
N ARG A 253 -37.76 -29.57 -22.65
CA ARG A 253 -36.66 -28.68 -23.03
C ARG A 253 -35.33 -29.05 -22.39
N LYS A 254 -35.13 -30.35 -22.13
CA LYS A 254 -33.88 -30.91 -21.59
C LYS A 254 -32.81 -31.03 -22.67
N LEU A 255 -31.60 -30.54 -22.38
CA LEU A 255 -30.43 -30.80 -23.22
C LEU A 255 -30.01 -32.27 -23.08
N SER A 256 -30.02 -33.00 -24.19
CA SER A 256 -29.82 -34.47 -24.25
C SER A 256 -28.59 -35.03 -23.53
N PRO A 257 -27.45 -34.33 -23.36
CA PRO A 257 -26.31 -34.88 -22.63
C PRO A 257 -26.30 -34.57 -21.12
N LEU A 258 -27.04 -33.57 -20.64
CA LEU A 258 -26.95 -33.09 -19.24
C LEU A 258 -28.25 -33.28 -18.44
N GLY A 259 -29.39 -33.50 -19.10
CA GLY A 259 -30.69 -33.66 -18.43
C GLY A 259 -31.26 -32.37 -17.81
N ILE A 260 -30.53 -31.25 -17.90
CA ILE A 260 -30.91 -29.96 -17.34
C ILE A 260 -31.74 -29.18 -18.38
N PRO A 261 -32.89 -28.60 -17.99
CA PRO A 261 -33.67 -27.71 -18.85
C PRO A 261 -32.86 -26.48 -19.25
N TRP A 262 -32.84 -26.16 -20.56
CA TRP A 262 -32.13 -24.96 -21.03
C TRP A 262 -32.61 -23.64 -20.37
N PRO A 263 -33.90 -23.46 -19.97
CA PRO A 263 -34.34 -22.23 -19.31
C PRO A 263 -33.66 -21.99 -17.95
N VAL A 264 -33.32 -23.06 -17.22
CA VAL A 264 -32.60 -22.99 -15.94
C VAL A 264 -31.19 -22.44 -16.16
N LEU A 265 -30.50 -22.93 -17.19
CA LEU A 265 -29.14 -22.47 -17.52
C LEU A 265 -29.14 -20.98 -17.91
N VAL A 266 -30.14 -20.56 -18.69
CA VAL A 266 -30.31 -19.18 -19.13
C VAL A 266 -30.62 -18.25 -17.96
N TRP A 267 -31.57 -18.61 -17.09
CA TRP A 267 -31.91 -17.79 -15.92
C TRP A 267 -30.76 -17.69 -14.92
N SER A 268 -29.98 -18.75 -14.77
CA SER A 268 -28.77 -18.74 -13.94
C SER A 268 -27.66 -17.88 -14.55
N PHE A 269 -27.51 -17.89 -15.87
CA PHE A 269 -26.64 -16.97 -16.59
C PHE A 269 -27.07 -15.51 -16.38
N PHE A 270 -28.37 -15.20 -16.46
CA PHE A 270 -28.88 -13.86 -16.18
C PHE A 270 -28.68 -13.43 -14.73
N GLY A 271 -28.88 -14.34 -13.77
CA GLY A 271 -28.55 -14.08 -12.37
C GLY A 271 -27.08 -13.69 -12.21
N SER A 272 -26.17 -14.41 -12.86
CA SER A 272 -24.74 -14.13 -12.80
C SER A 272 -24.36 -12.80 -13.44
N LEU A 273 -24.97 -12.43 -14.57
CA LEU A 273 -24.78 -11.12 -15.20
C LEU A 273 -25.32 -10.00 -14.31
N ALA A 274 -26.48 -10.18 -13.69
CA ALA A 274 -27.04 -9.23 -12.74
C ALA A 274 -26.13 -9.04 -11.52
N ALA A 275 -25.46 -10.10 -11.04
CA ALA A 275 -24.47 -10.00 -9.98
C ALA A 275 -23.22 -9.20 -10.40
N ILE A 276 -22.76 -9.37 -11.65
CA ILE A 276 -21.65 -8.59 -12.20
C ILE A 276 -22.03 -7.11 -12.28
N VAL A 277 -23.23 -6.79 -12.78
CA VAL A 277 -23.73 -5.41 -12.84
C VAL A 277 -23.91 -4.82 -11.44
N TYR A 278 -24.50 -5.57 -10.50
CA TYR A 278 -24.65 -5.15 -9.11
C TYR A 278 -23.31 -4.83 -8.47
N ARG A 279 -22.33 -5.73 -8.60
CA ARG A 279 -20.97 -5.51 -8.10
C ARG A 279 -20.31 -4.32 -8.78
N PHE A 280 -20.58 -4.11 -10.06
CA PHE A 280 -20.03 -2.99 -10.80
C PHE A 280 -20.54 -1.63 -10.29
N VAL A 281 -21.84 -1.54 -9.96
CA VAL A 281 -22.44 -0.33 -9.38
C VAL A 281 -21.87 -0.02 -7.99
N HIS A 282 -21.56 -1.05 -7.19
CA HIS A 282 -21.20 -0.88 -5.78
C HIS A 282 -19.68 -0.92 -5.52
N CYS A 283 -18.87 -1.49 -6.41
CA CYS A 283 -17.44 -1.70 -6.26
C CYS A 283 -16.70 -1.35 -7.57
N PRO A 284 -16.23 -0.09 -7.76
CA PRO A 284 -15.47 0.29 -8.95
C PRO A 284 -14.15 -0.48 -9.01
N PHE A 285 -13.94 -1.20 -10.12
CA PHE A 285 -12.79 -2.07 -10.28
C PHE A 285 -11.50 -1.28 -10.53
N ARG A 286 -10.42 -1.65 -9.85
CA ARG A 286 -9.08 -1.04 -10.05
C ARG A 286 -8.04 -1.98 -10.61
N ARG A 287 -8.17 -3.28 -10.32
CA ARG A 287 -7.28 -4.32 -10.87
C ARG A 287 -7.95 -4.97 -12.06
N LEU A 288 -7.72 -4.43 -13.25
CA LEU A 288 -8.25 -4.98 -14.50
C LEU A 288 -7.98 -6.48 -14.66
N GLY A 289 -6.78 -6.93 -14.30
CA GLY A 289 -6.38 -8.33 -14.46
C GLY A 289 -7.19 -9.31 -13.60
N GLU A 290 -7.29 -9.05 -12.30
CA GLU A 290 -8.07 -9.90 -11.38
C GLU A 290 -9.57 -9.80 -11.66
N THR A 291 -10.03 -8.58 -11.98
CA THR A 291 -11.45 -8.33 -12.25
C THR A 291 -11.90 -8.97 -13.56
N ALA A 292 -11.12 -8.84 -14.64
CA ALA A 292 -11.47 -9.44 -15.92
C ALA A 292 -11.55 -10.98 -15.80
N LYS A 293 -10.62 -11.59 -15.05
CA LYS A 293 -10.69 -13.02 -14.73
C LYS A 293 -11.97 -13.37 -13.98
N TRP A 294 -12.33 -12.59 -12.95
CA TRP A 294 -13.58 -12.79 -12.21
C TRP A 294 -14.82 -12.62 -13.10
N MET A 295 -14.88 -11.53 -13.88
CA MET A 295 -15.99 -11.24 -14.80
C MET A 295 -16.16 -12.33 -15.87
N TRP A 296 -15.07 -12.95 -16.34
CA TRP A 296 -15.14 -14.04 -17.30
C TRP A 296 -15.56 -15.38 -16.67
N MET A 297 -15.05 -15.68 -15.48
CA MET A 297 -15.39 -16.92 -14.76
C MET A 297 -16.80 -16.91 -14.18
N ARG A 298 -17.33 -15.73 -13.83
CA ARG A 298 -18.59 -15.60 -13.10
C ARG A 298 -19.81 -16.16 -13.85
N PRO A 299 -20.00 -15.93 -15.16
CA PRO A 299 -21.12 -16.51 -15.87
C PRO A 299 -21.05 -18.03 -16.00
N VAL A 300 -19.85 -18.57 -16.20
CA VAL A 300 -19.62 -20.02 -16.21
C VAL A 300 -19.98 -20.62 -14.85
N GLN A 301 -19.53 -20.01 -13.76
CA GLN A 301 -19.90 -20.43 -12.41
C GLN A 301 -21.42 -20.39 -12.17
N GLY A 302 -22.08 -19.30 -12.56
CA GLY A 302 -23.53 -19.15 -12.40
C GLY A 302 -24.32 -20.25 -13.11
N VAL A 303 -23.95 -20.57 -14.36
CA VAL A 303 -24.58 -21.64 -15.13
C VAL A 303 -24.37 -23.02 -14.50
N LEU A 304 -23.14 -23.32 -14.08
CA LEU A 304 -22.81 -24.60 -13.43
C LEU A 304 -23.56 -24.78 -12.10
N LEU A 305 -23.61 -23.73 -11.28
CA LEU A 305 -24.31 -23.73 -10.00
C LEU A 305 -25.82 -23.81 -10.16
N GLY A 306 -26.37 -23.08 -11.14
CA GLY A 306 -27.76 -23.16 -11.51
C GLY A 306 -28.17 -24.58 -11.89
N GLY A 307 -27.40 -25.21 -12.77
CA GLY A 307 -27.59 -26.60 -13.17
C GLY A 307 -27.50 -27.57 -11.97
N ALA A 308 -26.48 -27.43 -11.13
CA ALA A 308 -26.34 -28.26 -9.93
C ALA A 308 -27.52 -28.08 -8.96
N SER A 309 -27.97 -26.84 -8.73
CA SER A 309 -29.12 -26.55 -7.87
C SER A 309 -30.42 -27.16 -8.39
N TYR A 310 -30.62 -27.15 -9.72
CA TYR A 310 -31.75 -27.82 -10.35
C TYR A 310 -31.70 -29.33 -10.13
N SER A 311 -30.55 -29.98 -10.31
CA SER A 311 -30.41 -31.42 -10.07
C SER A 311 -30.70 -31.79 -8.61
N ILE A 312 -30.28 -30.95 -7.65
CA ILE A 312 -30.59 -31.15 -6.22
C ILE A 312 -32.10 -31.05 -5.99
N VAL A 313 -32.75 -30.01 -6.53
CA VAL A 313 -34.20 -29.82 -6.39
C VAL A 313 -34.97 -30.96 -7.04
N GLU A 314 -34.59 -31.39 -8.25
CA GLU A 314 -35.21 -32.53 -8.95
C GLU A 314 -35.05 -33.83 -8.13
N ALA A 315 -33.87 -34.07 -7.54
CA ALA A 315 -33.62 -35.23 -6.68
C ALA A 315 -34.42 -35.19 -5.37
N VAL A 316 -34.55 -34.02 -4.74
CA VAL A 316 -35.37 -33.87 -3.53
C VAL A 316 -36.84 -34.06 -3.86
N LEU A 317 -37.30 -33.46 -4.96
CA LEU A 317 -38.69 -33.52 -5.39
C LEU A 317 -39.07 -34.95 -5.80
N SER A 318 -38.20 -35.70 -6.48
CA SER A 318 -38.46 -37.09 -6.86
C SER A 318 -38.64 -38.00 -5.63
N VAL A 319 -37.78 -37.85 -4.60
CA VAL A 319 -37.91 -38.58 -3.33
C VAL A 319 -39.18 -38.19 -2.58
N LEU A 320 -39.57 -36.91 -2.61
CA LEU A 320 -40.76 -36.42 -1.93
C LEU A 320 -42.05 -36.87 -2.62
N VAL A 321 -42.09 -36.82 -3.95
CA VAL A 321 -43.22 -37.23 -4.79
C VAL A 321 -43.48 -38.73 -4.66
N ASP A 322 -42.42 -39.55 -4.64
CA ASP A 322 -42.51 -41.01 -4.45
C ASP A 322 -43.10 -41.38 -3.08
N ARG A 323 -42.86 -40.55 -2.05
CA ARG A 323 -43.44 -40.75 -0.71
C ARG A 323 -44.88 -40.24 -0.55
N ILE A 324 -45.28 -39.23 -1.32
CA ILE A 324 -46.60 -38.58 -1.18
C ILE A 324 -47.61 -39.15 -2.19
N GLY A 325 -47.16 -39.89 -3.22
CA GLY A 325 -48.03 -40.60 -4.17
C GLY A 325 -48.79 -39.68 -5.14
N VAL A 326 -48.30 -38.46 -5.38
CA VAL A 326 -48.94 -37.48 -6.27
C VAL A 326 -48.41 -37.68 -7.69
N ALA A 327 -49.30 -38.06 -8.61
CA ALA A 327 -48.95 -38.45 -9.98
C ALA A 327 -48.67 -37.29 -10.97
N SER A 328 -48.52 -36.04 -10.52
CA SER A 328 -48.27 -34.91 -11.42
C SER A 328 -47.34 -33.85 -10.81
N PRO A 329 -46.36 -33.34 -11.58
CA PRO A 329 -45.53 -32.23 -11.15
C PRO A 329 -46.40 -30.96 -11.05
N LEU A 330 -46.28 -30.21 -9.95
CA LEU A 330 -47.04 -28.98 -9.74
C LEU A 330 -46.64 -27.92 -10.78
N PRO A 331 -47.58 -27.28 -11.50
CA PRO A 331 -47.27 -26.23 -12.48
C PRO A 331 -46.60 -24.98 -11.88
N MET A 332 -46.77 -24.72 -10.58
CA MET A 332 -46.02 -23.66 -9.88
C MET A 332 -44.56 -24.01 -9.59
N ALA A 333 -44.15 -25.27 -9.71
CA ALA A 333 -42.76 -25.66 -9.50
C ALA A 333 -41.84 -25.03 -10.55
N ASP A 334 -42.32 -24.87 -11.79
CA ASP A 334 -41.52 -24.39 -12.90
C ASP A 334 -41.07 -22.92 -12.69
N GLU A 335 -41.99 -22.03 -12.36
CA GLU A 335 -41.67 -20.62 -12.07
C GLU A 335 -40.75 -20.47 -10.85
N VAL A 336 -40.99 -21.25 -9.80
CA VAL A 336 -40.17 -21.24 -8.58
C VAL A 336 -38.76 -21.75 -8.87
N ILE A 337 -38.61 -22.81 -9.67
CA ILE A 337 -37.31 -23.34 -10.10
C ILE A 337 -36.55 -22.29 -10.91
N LEU A 338 -37.22 -21.56 -11.79
CA LEU A 338 -36.59 -20.50 -12.58
C LEU A 338 -36.12 -19.33 -11.71
N VAL A 339 -36.96 -18.85 -10.79
CA VAL A 339 -36.58 -17.79 -9.84
C VAL A 339 -35.43 -18.24 -8.94
N LEU A 340 -35.46 -19.50 -8.47
CA LEU A 340 -34.39 -20.08 -7.68
C LEU A 340 -33.08 -20.15 -8.47
N SER A 341 -33.14 -20.58 -9.74
CA SER A 341 -31.97 -20.65 -10.62
C SER A 341 -31.33 -19.28 -10.85
N PHE A 342 -32.16 -18.24 -11.01
CA PHE A 342 -31.70 -16.86 -11.06
C PHE A 342 -31.02 -16.41 -9.76
N LEU A 343 -31.64 -16.68 -8.60
CA LEU A 343 -31.09 -16.32 -7.29
C LEU A 343 -29.77 -17.04 -7.00
N VAL A 344 -29.65 -18.30 -7.37
CA VAL A 344 -28.42 -19.08 -7.26
C VAL A 344 -27.33 -18.51 -8.16
N GLY A 345 -27.65 -18.18 -9.41
CA GLY A 345 -26.72 -17.51 -10.32
C GLY A 345 -26.30 -16.12 -9.83
N PHE A 346 -27.20 -15.39 -9.14
CA PHE A 346 -26.95 -14.07 -8.60
C PHE A 346 -26.06 -14.10 -7.34
N SER A 347 -26.34 -15.01 -6.41
CA SER A 347 -25.75 -14.98 -5.07
C SER A 347 -24.41 -15.70 -4.99
N ASP A 348 -23.33 -14.93 -4.79
CA ASP A 348 -22.00 -15.42 -4.38
C ASP A 348 -22.05 -16.32 -3.13
N ARG A 349 -22.92 -16.01 -2.17
CA ARG A 349 -23.00 -16.75 -0.89
C ARG A 349 -23.81 -18.04 -0.99
N LEU A 350 -24.86 -18.07 -1.81
CA LEU A 350 -25.62 -19.32 -2.03
C LEU A 350 -24.77 -20.31 -2.82
N ALA A 351 -24.05 -19.82 -3.82
CA ALA A 351 -23.04 -20.58 -4.56
C ALA A 351 -22.04 -21.29 -3.64
N GLU A 352 -21.44 -20.55 -2.70
CA GLU A 352 -20.46 -21.07 -1.75
C GLU A 352 -21.06 -22.10 -0.79
N ASN A 353 -22.29 -21.87 -0.31
CA ASN A 353 -23.00 -22.82 0.55
C ASN A 353 -23.36 -24.13 -0.18
N VAL A 354 -23.82 -24.06 -1.43
CA VAL A 354 -24.12 -25.25 -2.25
C VAL A 354 -22.86 -26.06 -2.53
N PHE A 355 -21.76 -25.40 -2.90
CA PHE A 355 -20.47 -26.08 -3.08
C PHE A 355 -20.00 -26.75 -1.80
N ARG A 356 -20.10 -26.07 -0.64
CA ARG A 356 -19.70 -26.64 0.65
C ARG A 356 -20.52 -27.88 1.02
N VAL A 357 -21.81 -27.88 0.70
CA VAL A 357 -22.69 -29.04 0.93
C VAL A 357 -22.33 -30.20 -0.01
N MET A 358 -22.07 -29.94 -1.30
CA MET A 358 -21.61 -30.97 -2.24
C MET A 358 -20.22 -31.52 -1.89
N SER A 359 -19.28 -30.68 -1.51
CA SER A 359 -17.92 -31.10 -1.16
C SER A 359 -17.86 -31.79 0.20
N GLY A 360 -18.71 -31.38 1.15
CA GLY A 360 -18.83 -32.03 2.46
C GLY A 360 -19.46 -33.42 2.38
N ALA A 361 -20.45 -33.61 1.51
CA ALA A 361 -21.08 -34.91 1.28
C ALA A 361 -20.17 -35.96 0.62
N SER A 362 -19.06 -35.54 0.01
CA SER A 362 -18.07 -36.45 -0.60
C SER A 362 -16.94 -36.86 0.35
N GLY A 363 -16.89 -36.33 1.58
CA GLY A 363 -15.83 -36.56 2.56
C GLY A 363 -16.15 -37.57 3.68
N GLU A 364 -17.42 -37.95 3.85
CA GLU A 364 -17.84 -38.99 4.80
C GLU A 364 -18.21 -40.26 4.03
N GLY A 365 -17.18 -40.96 3.56
CA GLY A 365 -17.30 -42.18 2.77
C GLY A 365 -16.01 -42.99 2.78
N THR A 366 -15.42 -43.18 3.96
CA THR A 366 -14.47 -44.25 4.25
C THR A 366 -14.81 -44.87 5.59
#